data_AF-A0A9V1F1G7-F1
#
_entry.id   AF-A0A9V1F1G7-F1
#
_cell.length_a   1.000
_cell.length_b   1.000
_cell.length_c   1.000
_cell.angle_alpha   90.00
_cell.angle_beta   90.00
_cell.angle_gamma   90.00
#
_symmetry.space_group_name_H-M   'P 1'
#
loop_
_entity.id
_entity.type
_entity.pdbx_description
1 polymer ?
#
loop_
_entity_poly.entity_id
_entity_poly.type
_entity_poly.pdbx_seq_one_letter_code
_entity_poly.pdbx_strand_id
1 'polypeptide(L)'
;MAEHFKEVSRCLVCLAYLETPMYLKCGYVCCLRCLDSLQREPDGAGLLCPSCSVVSQKEDIRPGSQLGRLVAKIKELEPQLRAVLRMNPKIRKFQVDVTLDVDTANGYLVISEDLKSVHCGCSRQNRTPRAERFDYALCVLGSPGFSSGRHYWEVDVGTSKEWDVGVCRDSAHRQGPVLLSSEFGFWTVGLRTDLFQAGTMPVTVLSVSPRLHRIGVFLDMNFGTVSFYHVSDGSHIFTFTEIPAAETLRPFFAPGNPTTDRQEVLRICPVRSPGVAGNPTGSGQSK
;
A
#
# COMPACT_ATOMS: atom_id res chain seq x y z
N MET A 1 -5.05 8.07 -2.46
CA MET A 1 -5.55 8.98 -3.53
C MET A 1 -6.35 10.17 -2.98
N ALA A 2 -7.49 9.99 -2.30
CA ALA A 2 -8.29 11.11 -1.76
C ALA A 2 -7.51 12.02 -0.78
N GLU A 3 -6.77 11.44 0.17
CA GLU A 3 -5.92 12.21 1.11
C GLU A 3 -4.80 12.97 0.39
N HIS A 4 -4.22 12.37 -0.65
CA HIS A 4 -3.17 13.03 -1.44
C HIS A 4 -3.72 14.26 -2.17
N PHE A 5 -4.89 14.15 -2.80
CA PHE A 5 -5.55 15.29 -3.43
C PHE A 5 -5.85 16.40 -2.44
N LYS A 6 -6.30 16.06 -1.23
CA LYS A 6 -6.50 17.02 -0.15
C LYS A 6 -5.19 17.70 0.26
N GLU A 7 -4.12 16.95 0.41
CA GLU A 7 -2.82 17.47 0.82
C GLU A 7 -2.24 18.45 -0.21
N VAL A 8 -2.30 18.14 -1.50
CA VAL A 8 -1.79 19.02 -2.57
C VAL A 8 -2.69 20.21 -2.87
N SER A 9 -3.93 20.21 -2.38
CA SER A 9 -4.90 21.30 -2.58
C SER A 9 -5.24 22.07 -1.29
N ARG A 10 -4.44 21.88 -0.23
CA ARG A 10 -4.59 22.62 1.03
C ARG A 10 -3.91 23.98 0.96
N CYS A 11 -4.51 24.96 1.62
CA CYS A 11 -3.85 26.20 1.96
C CYS A 11 -2.85 25.94 3.09
N LEU A 12 -1.58 26.32 2.91
CA LEU A 12 -0.56 26.14 3.94
C LEU A 12 -0.74 27.05 5.16
N VAL A 13 -1.64 28.03 5.09
CA VAL A 13 -1.95 28.92 6.21
C VAL A 13 -3.03 28.32 7.11
N CYS A 14 -4.21 27.97 6.57
CA CYS A 14 -5.32 27.44 7.36
C CYS A 14 -5.43 25.90 7.36
N LEU A 15 -4.60 25.22 6.58
CA LEU A 15 -4.56 23.75 6.41
C LEU A 15 -5.85 23.10 5.89
N ALA A 16 -6.82 23.92 5.45
CA ALA A 16 -8.03 23.49 4.77
C ALA A 16 -7.87 23.54 3.24
N TYR A 17 -8.83 23.00 2.49
CA TYR A 17 -8.89 23.18 1.03
C TYR A 17 -8.77 24.65 0.63
N LEU A 18 -8.08 24.91 -0.48
CA LEU A 18 -7.93 26.23 -1.08
C LEU A 18 -9.29 26.80 -1.55
N GLU A 19 -9.97 27.51 -0.65
CA GLU A 19 -11.20 28.23 -0.93
C GLU A 19 -10.88 29.64 -1.42
N THR A 20 -11.36 29.98 -2.63
CA THR A 20 -11.07 31.25 -3.32
C THR A 20 -9.57 31.55 -3.33
N PRO A 21 -8.75 30.72 -4.00
CA PRO A 21 -7.29 30.85 -3.96
C PRO A 21 -6.81 32.18 -4.56
N MET A 22 -5.78 32.74 -3.95
CA MET A 22 -5.11 33.97 -4.37
C MET A 22 -3.62 33.66 -4.57
N TYR A 23 -3.08 34.10 -5.71
CA TYR A 23 -1.66 34.01 -6.03
C TYR A 23 -0.94 35.27 -5.60
N LEU A 24 0.17 35.09 -4.90
CA LEU A 24 1.18 36.12 -4.70
C LEU A 24 2.06 36.25 -5.96
N LYS A 25 2.85 37.32 -6.02
CA LYS A 25 3.78 37.62 -7.12
C LYS A 25 4.70 36.45 -7.47
N CYS A 26 5.18 35.73 -6.45
CA CYS A 26 6.09 34.60 -6.59
C CYS A 26 5.39 33.27 -6.93
N GLY A 27 4.07 33.27 -7.11
CA GLY A 27 3.28 32.06 -7.38
C GLY A 27 2.80 31.31 -6.14
N TYR A 28 3.18 31.74 -4.93
CA TYR A 28 2.62 31.19 -3.69
C TYR A 28 1.10 31.35 -3.66
N VAL A 29 0.38 30.33 -3.20
CA VAL A 29 -1.09 30.29 -3.21
C VAL A 29 -1.65 30.10 -1.80
N CYS A 30 -2.63 30.91 -1.42
CA CYS A 30 -3.40 30.74 -0.19
C CYS A 30 -4.88 31.13 -0.41
N CYS A 31 -5.75 30.85 0.57
CA CYS A 31 -7.15 31.30 0.49
C CYS A 31 -7.22 32.83 0.57
N LEU A 32 -8.23 33.44 -0.05
CA LEU A 32 -8.52 34.87 0.09
C LEU A 32 -8.57 35.31 1.56
N ARG A 33 -9.29 34.57 2.41
CA ARG A 33 -9.38 34.82 3.86
C ARG A 33 -8.06 34.69 4.63
N CYS A 34 -7.05 34.05 4.03
CA CYS A 34 -5.76 33.82 4.65
C CYS A 34 -4.73 34.89 4.28
N LEU A 35 -5.03 35.79 3.32
CA LEU A 35 -4.13 36.89 2.98
C LEU A 35 -3.87 37.80 4.19
N ASP A 36 -4.89 38.06 5.00
CA ASP A 36 -4.78 38.92 6.18
C ASP A 36 -3.93 38.30 7.30
N SER A 37 -3.68 36.98 7.24
CA SER A 37 -2.79 36.29 8.18
C SER A 37 -1.32 36.29 7.73
N LEU A 38 -1.02 36.80 6.52
CA LEU A 38 0.36 36.92 6.05
C LEU A 38 1.05 38.13 6.68
N GLN A 39 2.36 38.02 6.87
CA GLN A 39 3.16 39.11 7.39
C GLN A 39 3.17 40.29 6.40
N ARG A 40 3.02 41.50 6.92
CA ARG A 40 3.11 42.73 6.12
C ARG A 40 4.54 43.21 6.05
N GLU A 41 4.87 43.89 4.96
CA GLU A 41 6.12 44.63 4.82
C GLU A 41 6.23 45.69 5.94
N PRO A 42 7.41 45.86 6.59
CA PRO A 42 7.57 46.73 7.76
C PRO A 42 7.10 48.18 7.57
N ASP A 43 7.30 48.73 6.37
CA ASP A 43 7.02 50.13 6.04
C ASP A 43 6.02 50.29 4.87
N GLY A 44 5.31 49.21 4.53
CA GLY A 44 4.51 49.13 3.31
C GLY A 44 3.16 48.42 3.48
N ALA A 45 2.34 48.49 2.43
CA ALA A 45 1.09 47.73 2.35
C ALA A 45 1.27 46.36 1.68
N GLY A 46 2.51 46.00 1.30
CA GLY A 46 2.83 44.74 0.65
C GLY A 46 2.70 43.54 1.60
N LEU A 47 2.41 42.38 1.02
CA LEU A 47 2.38 41.10 1.74
C LEU A 47 3.66 40.31 1.47
N LEU A 48 4.28 39.79 2.52
CA LEU A 48 5.44 38.92 2.45
C LEU A 48 5.02 37.47 2.24
N CYS A 49 5.60 36.81 1.24
CA CYS A 49 5.42 35.38 1.05
C CYS A 49 6.06 34.60 2.22
N PRO A 50 5.34 33.69 2.88
CA PRO A 50 5.88 32.92 4.01
C PRO A 50 6.95 31.90 3.59
N SER A 51 7.06 31.57 2.30
CA SER A 51 8.02 30.58 1.79
C SER A 51 9.31 31.18 1.23
N CYS A 52 9.27 32.40 0.70
CA CYS A 52 10.43 33.00 0.02
C CYS A 52 10.64 34.48 0.32
N SER A 53 9.81 35.07 1.20
CA SER A 53 9.89 36.48 1.62
C SER A 53 9.74 37.51 0.51
N VAL A 54 9.42 37.11 -0.73
CA VAL A 54 9.11 38.03 -1.82
C VAL A 54 7.87 38.84 -1.48
N VAL A 55 7.97 40.17 -1.60
CA VAL A 55 6.88 41.12 -1.40
C VAL A 55 5.93 41.10 -2.61
N SER A 56 4.64 41.01 -2.34
CA SER A 56 3.57 41.18 -3.33
C SER A 56 2.76 42.42 -3.00
N GLN A 57 2.71 43.37 -3.94
CA GLN A 57 1.82 44.53 -3.83
C GLN A 57 0.39 44.14 -4.23
N LYS A 58 -0.57 45.04 -4.00
CA LYS A 58 -1.98 44.77 -4.26
C LYS A 58 -2.25 44.37 -5.72
N GLU A 59 -1.54 44.98 -6.66
CA GLU A 59 -1.67 44.74 -8.11
C GLU A 59 -1.01 43.42 -8.54
N ASP A 60 -0.08 42.89 -7.73
CA ASP A 60 0.57 41.60 -7.97
C ASP A 60 -0.33 40.42 -7.55
N ILE A 61 -1.29 40.64 -6.67
CA ILE A 61 -2.16 39.59 -6.12
C ILE A 61 -3.27 39.26 -7.10
N ARG A 62 -3.33 38.00 -7.54
CA ARG A 62 -4.27 37.57 -8.58
C ARG A 62 -5.20 36.46 -8.10
N PRO A 63 -6.50 36.49 -8.42
CA PRO A 63 -7.40 35.40 -8.10
C PRO A 63 -7.11 34.17 -8.95
N GLY A 64 -7.05 33.00 -8.31
CA GLY A 64 -6.87 31.70 -8.95
C GLY A 64 -8.20 31.01 -9.27
N SER A 65 -9.10 31.67 -10.00
CA SER A 65 -10.47 31.19 -10.23
C SER A 65 -10.54 29.76 -10.81
N GLN A 66 -9.66 29.41 -11.75
CA GLN A 66 -9.59 28.06 -12.33
C GLN A 66 -9.18 27.01 -11.28
N LEU A 67 -8.15 27.32 -10.49
CA LEU A 67 -7.73 26.46 -9.38
C LEU A 67 -8.87 26.30 -8.36
N GLY A 68 -9.56 27.39 -8.01
CA GLY A 68 -10.72 27.35 -7.10
C GLY A 68 -11.83 26.43 -7.60
N ARG A 69 -12.14 26.45 -8.90
CA ARG A 69 -13.12 25.54 -9.52
C ARG A 69 -12.67 24.08 -9.45
N LEU A 70 -11.39 23.82 -9.73
CA LEU A 70 -10.82 22.46 -9.65
C LEU A 70 -10.85 21.93 -8.21
N VAL A 71 -10.43 22.74 -7.24
CA VAL A 71 -10.44 22.38 -5.81
C VAL A 71 -11.86 22.11 -5.31
N ALA A 72 -12.85 22.91 -5.74
CA ALA A 72 -14.25 22.65 -5.43
C ALA A 72 -14.73 21.30 -5.97
N LYS A 73 -14.35 20.95 -7.21
CA LYS A 73 -14.68 19.64 -7.80
C LYS A 73 -13.98 18.49 -7.11
N ILE A 74 -12.71 18.65 -6.71
CA ILE A 74 -11.99 17.65 -5.91
C ILE A 74 -12.72 17.41 -4.58
N LYS A 75 -13.07 18.49 -3.87
CA LYS A 75 -13.80 18.45 -2.59
C LYS A 75 -15.17 17.76 -2.74
N GLU A 76 -15.86 17.96 -3.85
CA GLU A 76 -17.14 17.33 -4.17
C GLU A 76 -17.01 15.82 -4.46
N LEU A 77 -15.96 15.42 -5.20
CA LEU A 77 -15.74 14.03 -5.61
C LEU A 77 -15.09 13.17 -4.52
N GLU A 78 -14.40 13.79 -3.57
CA GLU A 78 -13.65 13.10 -2.50
C GLU A 78 -14.49 12.05 -1.76
N PRO A 79 -15.74 12.32 -1.30
CA PRO A 79 -16.55 11.32 -0.60
C PRO A 79 -16.95 10.15 -1.50
N GLN A 80 -17.21 10.42 -2.79
CA GLN A 80 -17.57 9.40 -3.76
C GLN A 80 -16.38 8.47 -4.03
N LEU A 81 -15.19 9.04 -4.24
CA LEU A 81 -13.95 8.27 -4.39
C LEU A 81 -13.66 7.44 -3.14
N ARG A 82 -13.82 7.99 -1.94
CA ARG A 82 -13.64 7.23 -0.69
C ARG A 82 -14.63 6.06 -0.56
N ALA A 83 -15.87 6.24 -1.03
CA ALA A 83 -16.87 5.18 -1.00
C ALA A 83 -16.55 4.05 -1.99
N VAL A 84 -16.13 4.40 -3.22
CA VAL A 84 -15.78 3.42 -4.27
C VAL A 84 -14.46 2.70 -3.96
N LEU A 85 -13.47 3.42 -3.44
CA LEU A 85 -12.14 2.90 -3.09
C LEU A 85 -12.11 2.27 -1.70
N ARG A 86 -13.22 1.66 -1.27
CA ARG A 86 -13.31 0.93 -0.01
C ARG A 86 -13.48 -0.56 -0.28
N MET A 87 -12.79 -1.38 0.51
CA MET A 87 -12.93 -2.81 0.49
C MET A 87 -14.40 -3.17 0.73
N ASN A 88 -14.99 -3.94 -0.20
CA ASN A 88 -16.30 -4.53 0.00
C ASN A 88 -16.19 -5.65 1.06
N PRO A 89 -16.88 -5.57 2.21
CA PRO A 89 -16.78 -6.59 3.25
C PRO A 89 -17.14 -8.00 2.78
N LYS A 90 -17.97 -8.11 1.73
CA LYS A 90 -18.34 -9.40 1.11
C LYS A 90 -17.15 -10.13 0.48
N ILE A 91 -16.03 -9.46 0.23
CA ILE A 91 -14.80 -10.10 -0.26
C ILE A 91 -14.30 -11.18 0.71
N ARG A 92 -14.49 -10.99 2.03
CA ARG A 92 -14.03 -11.93 3.06
C ARG A 92 -14.64 -13.33 2.95
N LYS A 93 -15.76 -13.49 2.24
CA LYS A 93 -16.35 -14.82 2.01
C LYS A 93 -15.51 -15.70 1.07
N PHE A 94 -14.57 -15.10 0.34
CA PHE A 94 -13.62 -15.78 -0.53
C PHE A 94 -12.29 -16.08 0.18
N GLN A 95 -12.26 -16.00 1.52
CA GLN A 95 -11.04 -16.21 2.27
C GLN A 95 -10.56 -17.65 2.10
N VAL A 96 -9.28 -17.80 1.72
CA VAL A 96 -8.61 -19.09 1.51
C VAL A 96 -7.48 -19.25 2.51
N ASP A 97 -7.20 -20.49 2.90
CA ASP A 97 -6.06 -20.77 3.77
C ASP A 97 -4.79 -20.90 2.94
N VAL A 98 -3.94 -19.86 2.99
CA VAL A 98 -2.65 -19.85 2.28
C VAL A 98 -1.54 -20.32 3.21
N THR A 99 -0.67 -21.21 2.74
CA THR A 99 0.56 -21.62 3.44
C THR A 99 1.78 -21.33 2.58
N LEU A 100 2.95 -21.17 3.20
CA LEU A 100 4.21 -20.97 2.50
C LEU A 100 4.74 -22.29 1.92
N ASP A 101 5.16 -22.25 0.67
CA ASP A 101 5.72 -23.40 -0.05
C ASP A 101 7.25 -23.43 0.13
N VAL A 102 7.69 -24.29 1.06
CA VAL A 102 9.11 -24.44 1.44
C VAL A 102 10.00 -24.86 0.27
N ASP A 103 9.44 -25.54 -0.74
CA ASP A 103 10.19 -25.98 -1.90
C ASP A 103 10.55 -24.82 -2.84
N THR A 104 9.76 -23.74 -2.80
CA THR A 104 10.03 -22.53 -3.58
C THR A 104 10.92 -21.52 -2.85
N ALA A 105 10.96 -21.58 -1.52
CA ALA A 105 11.56 -20.56 -0.68
C ALA A 105 13.07 -20.41 -0.89
N ASN A 106 13.54 -19.17 -1.06
CA ASN A 106 14.97 -18.90 -1.13
C ASN A 106 15.75 -19.47 0.06
N GLY A 107 16.99 -19.88 -0.20
CA GLY A 107 17.87 -20.53 0.77
C GLY A 107 18.11 -19.73 2.06
N TYR A 108 17.95 -18.42 2.08
CA TYR A 108 18.12 -17.60 3.29
C TYR A 108 16.83 -17.37 4.08
N LEU A 109 15.67 -17.75 3.55
CA LEU A 109 14.40 -17.54 4.21
C LEU A 109 14.13 -18.60 5.26
N VAL A 110 13.81 -18.18 6.48
CA VAL A 110 13.34 -19.06 7.55
C VAL A 110 11.82 -18.98 7.57
N ILE A 111 11.18 -20.15 7.64
CA ILE A 111 9.72 -20.31 7.63
C ILE A 111 9.32 -20.95 8.95
N SER A 112 8.27 -20.43 9.58
CA SER A 112 7.73 -21.00 10.83
C SER A 112 7.12 -22.39 10.60
N GLU A 113 7.04 -23.19 11.67
CA GLU A 113 6.49 -24.56 11.61
C GLU A 113 5.06 -24.62 11.08
N ASP A 114 4.24 -23.60 11.38
CA ASP A 114 2.86 -23.46 10.91
C ASP A 114 2.76 -23.06 9.41
N LEU A 115 3.89 -22.83 8.75
CA LEU A 115 4.01 -22.36 7.36
C LEU A 115 3.28 -21.02 7.12
N LYS A 116 3.09 -20.20 8.15
CA LYS A 116 2.41 -18.90 8.03
C LYS A 116 3.34 -17.69 8.11
N SER A 117 4.55 -17.84 8.64
CA SER A 117 5.47 -16.72 8.83
C SER A 117 6.78 -16.94 8.08
N VAL A 118 7.32 -15.87 7.50
CA VAL A 118 8.62 -15.89 6.83
C VAL A 118 9.42 -14.64 7.15
N HIS A 119 10.72 -14.80 7.30
CA HIS A 119 11.67 -13.70 7.39
C HIS A 119 13.00 -14.09 6.75
N CYS A 120 13.84 -13.11 6.44
CA CYS A 120 15.22 -13.37 6.02
C CYS A 120 16.10 -13.69 7.24
N GLY A 121 16.85 -14.79 7.17
CA GLY A 121 17.85 -15.18 8.16
C GLY A 121 19.26 -14.69 7.79
N CYS A 122 20.18 -14.77 8.74
CA CYS A 122 21.59 -14.40 8.53
C CYS A 122 22.41 -15.53 7.89
N SER A 123 21.88 -16.75 7.86
CA SER A 123 22.55 -17.93 7.32
C SER A 123 21.65 -18.72 6.37
N ARG A 124 22.30 -19.36 5.40
CA ARG A 124 21.61 -20.22 4.43
C ARG A 124 21.09 -21.47 5.14
N GLN A 125 19.80 -21.74 4.94
CA GLN A 125 19.10 -22.92 5.39
C GLN A 125 19.54 -24.14 4.58
N ASN A 126 19.68 -25.28 5.26
CA ASN A 126 20.08 -26.53 4.62
C ASN A 126 18.88 -27.15 3.88
N ARG A 127 18.65 -26.72 2.65
CA ARG A 127 17.54 -27.16 1.80
C ARG A 127 18.06 -27.87 0.56
N THR A 128 17.28 -28.83 0.07
CA THR A 128 17.58 -29.52 -1.18
C THR A 128 17.50 -28.54 -2.38
N PRO A 129 18.49 -28.56 -3.28
CA PRO A 129 18.43 -27.82 -4.54
C PRO A 129 17.27 -28.32 -5.41
N ARG A 130 16.47 -27.40 -5.95
CA ARG A 130 15.28 -27.68 -6.78
C ARG A 130 15.07 -26.56 -7.79
N ALA A 131 14.52 -26.87 -8.96
CA ALA A 131 14.25 -25.88 -10.00
C ALA A 131 13.14 -24.89 -9.59
N GLU A 132 12.24 -25.34 -8.72
CA GLU A 132 11.14 -24.58 -8.14
C GLU A 132 11.62 -23.53 -7.14
N ARG A 133 12.87 -23.61 -6.67
CA ARG A 133 13.42 -22.72 -5.65
C ARG A 133 13.94 -21.42 -6.26
N PHE A 134 13.62 -20.29 -5.64
CA PHE A 134 14.33 -19.04 -5.92
C PHE A 134 15.77 -19.12 -5.40
N ASP A 135 16.76 -19.04 -6.28
CA ASP A 135 18.18 -19.15 -5.91
C ASP A 135 18.79 -17.81 -5.49
N TYR A 136 18.29 -16.71 -6.05
CA TYR A 136 18.81 -15.36 -5.88
C TYR A 136 17.83 -14.43 -5.14
N ALA A 137 16.60 -14.31 -5.64
CA ALA A 137 15.60 -13.43 -5.04
C ALA A 137 15.16 -13.94 -3.66
N LEU A 138 15.13 -13.07 -2.64
CA LEU A 138 14.72 -13.38 -1.27
C LEU A 138 13.19 -13.48 -1.14
N CYS A 139 12.58 -14.42 -1.86
CA CYS A 139 11.13 -14.62 -1.91
C CYS A 139 10.72 -16.09 -1.79
N VAL A 140 9.43 -16.28 -1.59
CA VAL A 140 8.76 -17.57 -1.44
C VAL A 140 7.35 -17.49 -2.01
N LEU A 141 6.86 -18.58 -2.60
CA LEU A 141 5.48 -18.69 -3.06
C LEU A 141 4.58 -19.29 -1.98
N GLY A 142 3.30 -18.96 -2.04
CA GLY A 142 2.27 -19.62 -1.25
C GLY A 142 1.57 -20.75 -2.01
N SER A 143 0.89 -21.59 -1.26
CA SER A 143 -0.02 -22.64 -1.73
C SER A 143 -1.43 -22.38 -1.19
N PRO A 144 -2.50 -22.72 -1.93
CA PRO A 144 -2.49 -23.36 -3.25
C PRO A 144 -2.22 -22.37 -4.40
N GLY A 145 -2.10 -22.90 -5.62
CA GLY A 145 -2.18 -22.11 -6.84
C GLY A 145 -3.61 -21.98 -7.35
N PHE A 146 -3.90 -20.87 -8.01
CA PHE A 146 -5.23 -20.49 -8.46
C PHE A 146 -5.28 -20.33 -9.97
N SER A 147 -6.15 -21.11 -10.62
CA SER A 147 -6.39 -21.04 -12.07
C SER A 147 -7.80 -20.53 -12.42
N SER A 148 -8.68 -20.34 -11.43
CA SER A 148 -10.05 -19.85 -11.62
C SER A 148 -10.62 -19.33 -10.31
N GLY A 149 -11.76 -18.63 -10.37
CA GLY A 149 -12.51 -18.22 -9.19
C GLY A 149 -11.99 -16.95 -8.50
N ARG A 150 -12.40 -16.77 -7.25
CA ARG A 150 -12.11 -15.59 -6.43
C ARG A 150 -11.52 -16.02 -5.10
N HIS A 151 -10.42 -15.40 -4.72
CA HIS A 151 -9.61 -15.80 -3.58
C HIS A 151 -9.17 -14.58 -2.79
N TYR A 152 -9.20 -14.68 -1.47
CA TYR A 152 -8.80 -13.61 -0.56
C TYR A 152 -7.89 -14.15 0.54
N TRP A 153 -6.82 -13.43 0.86
CA TRP A 153 -6.03 -13.68 2.05
C TRP A 153 -5.49 -12.37 2.62
N GLU A 154 -5.03 -12.43 3.88
CA GLU A 154 -4.48 -11.28 4.59
C GLU A 154 -3.04 -11.56 4.98
N VAL A 155 -2.19 -10.54 4.86
CA VAL A 155 -0.78 -10.58 5.26
C VAL A 155 -0.53 -9.46 6.25
N ASP A 156 -0.05 -9.84 7.43
CA ASP A 156 0.49 -8.91 8.41
C ASP A 156 1.94 -8.60 8.03
N VAL A 157 2.21 -7.32 7.77
CA VAL A 157 3.54 -6.78 7.47
C VAL A 157 4.15 -6.10 8.71
N GLY A 158 3.37 -5.97 9.80
CA GLY A 158 3.81 -5.41 11.06
C GLY A 158 4.41 -4.02 10.93
N THR A 159 5.64 -3.87 11.42
CA THR A 159 6.45 -2.64 11.36
C THR A 159 7.60 -2.77 10.36
N SER A 160 7.55 -3.77 9.49
CA SER A 160 8.58 -4.04 8.48
C SER A 160 8.69 -2.87 7.51
N LYS A 161 9.92 -2.42 7.26
CA LYS A 161 10.27 -1.30 6.39
C LYS A 161 10.57 -1.72 4.96
N GLU A 162 10.79 -3.00 4.72
CA GLU A 162 10.95 -3.55 3.38
C GLU A 162 10.15 -4.83 3.23
N TRP A 163 9.34 -4.91 2.16
CA TRP A 163 8.61 -6.11 1.78
C TRP A 163 7.93 -5.93 0.42
N ASP A 164 7.63 -7.05 -0.24
CA ASP A 164 6.73 -7.13 -1.39
C ASP A 164 5.75 -8.29 -1.19
N VAL A 165 4.46 -8.06 -1.48
CA VAL A 165 3.41 -9.08 -1.43
C VAL A 165 2.50 -9.01 -2.65
N GLY A 166 1.94 -10.14 -3.07
CA GLY A 166 0.98 -10.16 -4.17
C GLY A 166 0.81 -11.54 -4.76
N VAL A 167 0.81 -11.61 -6.08
CA VAL A 167 0.76 -12.87 -6.82
C VAL A 167 1.80 -12.89 -7.93
N CYS A 168 2.25 -14.08 -8.31
CA CYS A 168 3.02 -14.28 -9.52
C CYS A 168 2.52 -15.48 -10.31
N ARG A 169 2.94 -15.59 -11.57
CA ARG A 169 2.74 -16.81 -12.36
C ARG A 169 3.41 -17.99 -11.68
N ASP A 170 2.76 -19.15 -11.67
CA ASP A 170 3.41 -20.39 -11.24
C ASP A 170 4.61 -20.72 -12.13
N SER A 171 4.55 -20.36 -13.42
CA SER A 171 5.64 -20.51 -14.39
C SER A 171 6.69 -19.38 -14.35
N ALA A 172 6.60 -18.45 -13.40
CA ALA A 172 7.54 -17.31 -13.32
C ALA A 172 8.99 -17.79 -13.20
N HIS A 173 9.92 -17.04 -13.79
CA HIS A 173 11.35 -17.33 -13.72
C HIS A 173 11.84 -17.25 -12.26
N ARG A 174 12.61 -18.26 -11.83
CA ARG A 174 13.05 -18.39 -10.43
C ARG A 174 14.57 -18.41 -10.24
N GLN A 175 15.33 -18.47 -11.34
CA GLN A 175 16.80 -18.55 -11.30
C GLN A 175 17.41 -17.16 -11.55
N GLY A 176 18.46 -16.79 -10.84
CA GLY A 176 19.06 -15.47 -10.95
C GLY A 176 18.14 -14.31 -10.57
N PRO A 177 18.51 -13.07 -10.94
CA PRO A 177 17.76 -11.88 -10.57
C PRO A 177 16.32 -11.90 -11.09
N VAL A 178 15.37 -11.58 -10.21
CA VAL A 178 13.94 -11.47 -10.54
C VAL A 178 13.55 -10.00 -10.53
N LEU A 179 12.96 -9.55 -11.63
CA LEU A 179 12.36 -8.21 -11.72
C LEU A 179 10.88 -8.29 -11.37
N LEU A 180 10.48 -7.65 -10.26
CA LEU A 180 9.10 -7.60 -9.79
C LEU A 180 8.28 -6.62 -10.64
N SER A 181 7.79 -7.09 -11.77
CA SER A 181 6.89 -6.35 -12.64
C SER A 181 5.81 -7.24 -13.24
N SER A 182 4.64 -6.65 -13.46
CA SER A 182 3.50 -7.28 -14.11
C SER A 182 3.82 -7.79 -15.53
N GLU A 183 4.77 -7.16 -16.24
CA GLU A 183 5.25 -7.63 -17.56
C GLU A 183 5.99 -8.97 -17.47
N PHE A 184 6.61 -9.25 -16.31
CA PHE A 184 7.31 -10.50 -16.02
C PHE A 184 6.46 -11.49 -15.22
N GLY A 185 5.16 -11.21 -15.07
CA GLY A 185 4.22 -12.09 -14.37
C GLY A 185 4.24 -11.94 -12.85
N PHE A 186 4.62 -10.78 -12.32
CA PHE A 186 4.56 -10.44 -10.89
C PHE A 186 3.63 -9.25 -10.67
N TRP A 187 2.50 -9.47 -10.00
CA TRP A 187 1.55 -8.43 -9.63
C TRP A 187 1.64 -8.20 -8.12
N THR A 188 2.59 -7.35 -7.72
CA THR A 188 2.94 -7.12 -6.33
C THR A 188 2.81 -5.66 -5.94
N VAL A 189 2.52 -5.43 -4.66
CA VAL A 189 2.71 -4.14 -3.99
C VAL A 189 3.75 -4.32 -2.88
N GLY A 190 4.51 -3.28 -2.61
CA GLY A 190 5.60 -3.34 -1.65
C GLY A 190 5.91 -1.99 -1.01
N LEU A 191 6.70 -2.06 0.05
CA LEU A 191 7.37 -0.92 0.66
C LEU A 191 8.87 -1.09 0.43
N ARG A 192 9.51 -0.11 -0.21
CA ARG A 192 10.97 -0.07 -0.37
C ARG A 192 11.45 1.37 -0.22
N THR A 193 12.53 1.56 0.54
CA THR A 193 13.15 2.89 0.73
C THR A 193 12.12 3.95 1.15
N ASP A 194 11.24 3.59 2.11
CA ASP A 194 10.14 4.40 2.63
C ASP A 194 9.05 4.82 1.61
N LEU A 195 9.03 4.22 0.42
CA LEU A 195 8.01 4.44 -0.59
C LEU A 195 7.17 3.18 -0.83
N PHE A 196 5.85 3.35 -0.80
CA PHE A 196 4.93 2.32 -1.26
C PHE A 196 4.89 2.32 -2.79
N GLN A 197 4.92 1.15 -3.39
CA GLN A 197 4.94 1.01 -4.85
C GLN A 197 4.19 -0.23 -5.32
N ALA A 198 3.71 -0.19 -6.56
CA ALA A 198 3.22 -1.35 -7.31
C ALA A 198 4.20 -1.70 -8.43
N GLY A 199 4.42 -3.01 -8.63
CA GLY A 199 5.27 -3.57 -9.68
C GLY A 199 4.68 -3.40 -11.09
N THR A 200 4.44 -2.18 -11.53
CA THR A 200 4.08 -1.83 -12.91
C THR A 200 5.32 -1.41 -13.71
N MET A 201 5.18 -1.23 -15.02
CA MET A 201 6.20 -0.63 -15.86
C MET A 201 5.66 0.62 -16.57
N PRO A 202 6.17 1.83 -16.27
CA PRO A 202 7.09 2.15 -15.18
C PRO A 202 6.47 1.87 -13.79
N VAL A 203 7.31 1.80 -12.75
CA VAL A 203 6.85 1.57 -11.37
C VAL A 203 5.87 2.66 -10.92
N THR A 204 4.75 2.26 -10.31
CA THR A 204 3.74 3.19 -9.80
C THR A 204 3.98 3.43 -8.31
N VAL A 205 4.27 4.68 -7.95
CA VAL A 205 4.37 5.11 -6.55
C VAL A 205 2.96 5.27 -5.96
N LEU A 206 2.75 4.74 -4.76
CA LEU A 206 1.45 4.69 -4.10
C LEU A 206 1.41 5.61 -2.89
N SER A 207 0.35 6.41 -2.77
CA SER A 207 0.06 7.18 -1.55
C SER A 207 -0.82 6.36 -0.60
N VAL A 208 -0.18 5.62 0.30
CA VAL A 208 -0.82 4.74 1.29
C VAL A 208 -0.65 5.31 2.70
N SER A 209 -1.56 4.94 3.61
CA SER A 209 -1.45 5.31 5.02
C SER A 209 -0.12 4.81 5.62
N PRO A 210 0.65 5.66 6.33
CA PRO A 210 1.90 5.23 6.98
C PRO A 210 1.67 4.25 8.14
N ARG A 211 0.40 4.01 8.51
CA ARG A 211 0.00 3.03 9.54
C ARG A 211 -0.37 1.67 8.94
N LEU A 212 -0.09 1.43 7.66
CA LEU A 212 -0.31 0.14 7.01
C LEU A 212 0.49 -0.95 7.74
N HIS A 213 -0.22 -1.90 8.32
CA HIS A 213 0.38 -3.07 8.97
C HIS A 213 -0.26 -4.39 8.51
N ARG A 214 -1.39 -4.32 7.80
CA ARG A 214 -2.07 -5.52 7.29
C ARG A 214 -2.70 -5.28 5.93
N ILE A 215 -2.39 -6.17 4.99
CA ILE A 215 -2.78 -6.07 3.58
C ILE A 215 -3.72 -7.22 3.26
N GLY A 216 -4.88 -6.89 2.70
CA GLY A 216 -5.80 -7.85 2.10
C GLY A 216 -5.50 -7.95 0.61
N VAL A 217 -5.27 -9.16 0.13
CA VAL A 217 -5.06 -9.45 -1.30
C VAL A 217 -6.30 -10.15 -1.82
N PHE A 218 -6.95 -9.57 -2.82
CA PHE A 218 -8.13 -10.13 -3.46
C PHE A 218 -7.85 -10.42 -4.92
N LEU A 219 -7.75 -11.70 -5.26
CA LEU A 219 -7.57 -12.19 -6.62
C LEU A 219 -8.94 -12.57 -7.20
N ASP A 220 -9.31 -11.95 -8.31
CA ASP A 220 -10.49 -12.31 -9.11
C ASP A 220 -10.03 -12.79 -10.48
N MET A 221 -9.87 -14.10 -10.63
CA MET A 221 -9.46 -14.73 -11.90
C MET A 221 -10.54 -14.59 -12.97
N ASN A 222 -11.81 -14.43 -12.59
CA ASN A 222 -12.90 -14.30 -13.55
C ASN A 222 -12.87 -12.92 -14.24
N PHE A 223 -12.42 -11.89 -13.52
CA PHE A 223 -12.27 -10.53 -14.05
C PHE A 223 -10.82 -10.18 -14.41
N GLY A 224 -9.86 -11.09 -14.20
CA GLY A 224 -8.45 -10.84 -14.45
C GLY A 224 -7.90 -9.69 -13.61
N THR A 225 -8.22 -9.64 -12.31
CA THR A 225 -7.76 -8.57 -11.43
C THR A 225 -7.15 -9.09 -10.14
N VAL A 226 -6.19 -8.34 -9.60
CA VAL A 226 -5.75 -8.48 -8.21
C VAL A 226 -5.79 -7.13 -7.53
N SER A 227 -6.52 -7.04 -6.43
CA SER A 227 -6.76 -5.82 -5.67
C SER A 227 -6.16 -5.91 -4.27
N PHE A 228 -5.60 -4.82 -3.81
CA PHE A 228 -4.92 -4.70 -2.51
C PHE A 228 -5.65 -3.69 -1.62
N TYR A 229 -5.81 -4.04 -0.35
CA TYR A 229 -6.53 -3.22 0.62
C TYR A 229 -5.76 -3.11 1.94
N HIS A 230 -5.78 -1.95 2.57
CA HIS A 230 -5.40 -1.82 3.97
C HIS A 230 -6.54 -2.37 4.83
N VAL A 231 -6.30 -3.48 5.51
CA VAL A 231 -7.37 -4.22 6.20
C VAL A 231 -8.01 -3.41 7.32
N SER A 232 -7.24 -2.57 8.01
CA SER A 232 -7.67 -1.93 9.25
C SER A 232 -8.61 -0.75 9.03
N ASP A 233 -8.40 0.06 7.98
CA ASP A 233 -9.34 1.13 7.60
C ASP A 233 -10.22 0.77 6.39
N GLY A 234 -9.91 -0.34 5.71
CA GLY A 234 -10.61 -0.83 4.53
C GLY A 234 -10.32 -0.01 3.27
N SER A 235 -9.31 0.87 3.27
CA SER A 235 -8.94 1.64 2.09
C SER A 235 -8.34 0.75 1.00
N HIS A 236 -8.66 1.06 -0.24
CA HIS A 236 -8.00 0.49 -1.41
C HIS A 236 -6.59 1.04 -1.55
N ILE A 237 -5.65 0.16 -1.88
CA ILE A 237 -4.23 0.46 -2.10
C ILE A 237 -3.96 0.55 -3.60
N PHE A 238 -4.23 -0.56 -4.32
CA PHE A 238 -3.95 -0.66 -5.75
C PHE A 238 -4.73 -1.83 -6.37
N THR A 239 -4.99 -1.78 -7.68
CA THR A 239 -5.53 -2.90 -8.44
C THR A 239 -4.77 -3.04 -9.74
N PHE A 240 -4.25 -4.24 -10.00
CA PHE A 240 -3.84 -4.61 -11.35
C PHE A 240 -5.04 -5.19 -12.10
N THR A 241 -5.12 -4.88 -13.38
CA THR A 241 -6.14 -5.37 -14.31
C THR A 241 -5.47 -6.17 -15.43
N GLU A 242 -6.29 -6.82 -16.26
CA GLU A 242 -5.83 -7.51 -17.48
C GLU A 242 -4.86 -8.67 -17.19
N ILE A 243 -5.04 -9.34 -16.05
CA ILE A 243 -4.27 -10.54 -15.72
C ILE A 243 -4.68 -11.68 -16.67
N PRO A 244 -3.74 -12.37 -17.33
CA PRO A 244 -4.06 -13.43 -18.29
C PRO A 244 -4.83 -14.60 -17.66
N ALA A 245 -5.97 -14.95 -18.26
CA ALA A 245 -6.89 -15.96 -17.71
C ALA A 245 -6.38 -17.42 -17.78
N ALA A 246 -5.40 -17.72 -18.64
CA ALA A 246 -4.92 -19.08 -18.88
C ALA A 246 -3.85 -19.54 -17.87
N GLU A 247 -3.44 -18.68 -16.93
CA GLU A 247 -2.29 -18.93 -16.07
C GLU A 247 -2.69 -19.29 -14.63
N THR A 248 -2.02 -20.28 -14.06
CA THR A 248 -2.10 -20.51 -12.61
C THR A 248 -1.24 -19.46 -11.91
N LEU A 249 -1.84 -18.76 -10.95
CA LEU A 249 -1.16 -17.78 -10.10
C LEU A 249 -0.92 -18.34 -8.71
N ARG A 250 0.20 -17.96 -8.11
CA ARG A 250 0.58 -18.30 -6.75
C ARG A 250 0.66 -17.03 -5.90
N PRO A 251 0.23 -17.06 -4.63
CA PRO A 251 0.60 -16.01 -3.68
C PRO A 251 2.12 -15.81 -3.66
N PHE A 252 2.56 -14.58 -3.56
CA PHE A 252 3.96 -14.19 -3.58
C PHE A 252 4.29 -13.39 -2.33
N PHE A 253 5.43 -13.71 -1.70
CA PHE A 253 5.92 -13.04 -0.50
C PHE A 253 7.44 -12.83 -0.59
N ALA A 254 7.88 -11.60 -0.37
CA ALA A 254 9.29 -11.25 -0.23
C ALA A 254 9.47 -10.39 1.03
N PRO A 255 10.00 -10.95 2.14
CA PRO A 255 10.36 -10.13 3.31
C PRO A 255 11.58 -9.27 3.01
N GLY A 256 11.75 -8.21 3.81
CA GLY A 256 12.94 -7.36 3.76
C GLY A 256 14.22 -8.06 4.22
N ASN A 257 15.35 -7.42 3.91
CA ASN A 257 16.65 -7.85 4.44
C ASN A 257 16.68 -7.66 5.96
N PRO A 258 17.40 -8.52 6.70
CA PRO A 258 17.57 -8.31 8.13
C PRO A 258 18.34 -7.00 8.36
N THR A 259 17.86 -6.19 9.30
CA THR A 259 18.62 -5.02 9.79
C THR A 259 19.31 -5.39 11.10
N THR A 260 20.29 -4.60 11.53
CA THR A 260 21.08 -4.85 12.75
C THR A 260 20.21 -5.05 13.99
N ASP A 261 19.04 -4.41 14.05
CA ASP A 261 18.19 -4.37 15.23
C ASP A 261 16.82 -5.04 15.05
N ARG A 262 16.44 -5.43 13.82
CA ARG A 262 15.09 -5.92 13.52
C ARG A 262 15.04 -6.96 12.42
N GLN A 263 14.11 -7.89 12.63
CA GLN A 263 13.74 -8.90 11.65
C GLN A 263 12.49 -8.44 10.90
N GLU A 264 12.60 -8.38 9.58
CA GLU A 264 11.51 -8.03 8.68
C GLU A 264 10.66 -9.29 8.44
N VAL A 265 9.54 -9.41 9.18
CA VAL A 265 8.70 -10.60 9.20
C VAL A 265 7.41 -10.34 8.43
N LEU A 266 7.04 -11.29 7.58
CA LEU A 266 5.71 -11.38 6.97
C LEU A 266 4.93 -12.54 7.59
N ARG A 267 3.67 -12.30 7.95
CA ARG A 267 2.80 -13.33 8.52
C ARG A 267 1.46 -13.41 7.80
N ILE A 268 1.16 -14.57 7.22
CA ILE A 268 -0.17 -14.88 6.68
C ILE A 268 -1.15 -14.99 7.85
N CYS A 269 -2.23 -14.21 7.80
CA CYS A 269 -3.26 -14.25 8.82
C CYS A 269 -4.16 -15.48 8.63
N PRO A 270 -4.57 -16.14 9.73
CA PRO A 270 -5.44 -17.31 9.65
C PRO A 270 -6.82 -16.97 9.08
N VAL A 271 -7.47 -17.97 8.48
CA VAL A 271 -8.87 -17.86 8.10
C VAL A 271 -9.71 -17.68 9.35
N ARG A 272 -10.53 -16.63 9.40
CA ARG A 272 -11.47 -16.46 10.52
C ARG A 272 -12.64 -17.40 10.30
N SER A 273 -12.68 -18.51 11.04
CA SER A 273 -13.89 -19.30 11.15
C SER A 273 -15.02 -18.43 11.73
N PRO A 274 -16.24 -18.42 11.17
CA PRO A 274 -17.39 -17.89 11.89
C PRO A 274 -17.51 -18.70 13.20
N GLY A 275 -17.25 -18.03 14.32
CA GLY A 275 -16.91 -18.69 15.59
C GLY A 275 -17.98 -19.66 16.08
N VAL A 276 -17.54 -20.85 16.49
CA VAL A 276 -18.15 -21.51 17.64
C VAL A 276 -17.77 -20.64 18.84
N ALA A 277 -18.74 -19.97 19.44
CA ALA A 277 -18.57 -19.25 20.69
C ALA A 277 -18.20 -20.27 21.78
N GLY A 278 -16.90 -20.40 22.08
CA GLY A 278 -16.44 -21.12 23.25
C GLY A 278 -16.78 -20.30 24.48
N ASN A 279 -17.78 -20.75 25.25
CA ASN A 279 -18.03 -20.22 26.59
C ASN A 279 -16.76 -20.39 27.45
N PRO A 280 -16.30 -19.35 28.16
CA PRO A 280 -15.23 -19.51 29.12
C PRO A 280 -15.75 -20.35 30.29
N THR A 281 -15.24 -21.58 30.41
CA THR A 281 -15.40 -22.39 31.62
C THR A 281 -14.66 -21.70 32.75
N GLY A 282 -15.41 -21.12 33.69
CA GLY A 282 -14.86 -20.60 34.94
C GLY A 282 -14.24 -21.75 35.74
N SER A 283 -12.94 -21.67 35.99
CA SER A 283 -12.28 -22.49 37.01
C SER A 283 -12.61 -21.92 38.38
N GLY A 284 -13.41 -22.67 39.14
CA GLY A 284 -13.71 -22.39 40.53
C GLY A 284 -12.45 -22.50 41.40
N GLN A 285 -12.32 -21.55 42.33
CA GLN A 285 -11.43 -21.66 43.47
C GLN A 285 -11.88 -22.83 44.36
N SER A 286 -10.94 -23.70 44.73
CA SER A 286 -11.09 -24.59 45.88
C SER A 286 -10.12 -24.17 46.97
N LYS A 287 -10.64 -24.16 48.19
CA LYS A 287 -9.99 -23.86 49.46
C LYS A 287 -8.81 -24.77 49.76
#